data_AF-A0A822FR36-F1
#
_entry.id   AF-A0A822FR36-F1
#
_cell.length_a   1.000
_cell.length_b   1.000
_cell.length_c   1.000
_cell.angle_alpha   90.00
_cell.angle_beta   90.00
_cell.angle_gamma   90.00
#
_symmetry.space_group_name_H-M   'P 1'
#
loop_
_entity.id
_entity.type
_entity.pdbx_description
1 polymer ?
#
loop_
_entity_poly.entity_id
_entity_poly.type
_entity_poly.pdbx_seq_one_letter_code
_entity_poly.pdbx_strand_id
1 'polypeptide(L)'
;ISKVNDISVPLCDPEIESPLAWEIMWNDPFSLETNIMIQIPNSITNGFFNNTRRSTGNYFTNEALTAFLEKNNFTHVVRAHEVQQAGFKVNNFFNI
;
A
#
# COMPACT_ATOMS: atom_id res chain seq x y z
N ILE A 1 -9.15 -10.96 0.35
CA ILE A 1 -8.42 -11.37 -0.87
C ILE A 1 -9.33 -11.71 -2.06
N SER A 2 -10.52 -12.30 -1.84
CA SER A 2 -11.42 -12.78 -2.92
C SER A 2 -11.70 -11.77 -4.04
N LYS A 3 -11.89 -10.49 -3.69
CA LYS A 3 -12.14 -9.41 -4.66
C LYS A 3 -11.04 -9.21 -5.70
N VAL A 4 -9.80 -9.61 -5.41
CA VAL A 4 -8.69 -9.51 -6.37
C VAL A 4 -8.88 -10.50 -7.52
N ASN A 5 -9.48 -11.66 -7.24
CA ASN A 5 -9.74 -12.67 -8.26
C ASN A 5 -10.88 -12.28 -9.21
N ASP A 6 -11.66 -11.25 -8.85
CA ASP A 6 -12.77 -10.75 -9.66
C ASP A 6 -12.32 -9.66 -10.65
N ILE A 7 -11.03 -9.29 -10.65
CA ILE A 7 -10.49 -8.29 -11.58
C ILE A 7 -10.41 -8.90 -12.98
N SER A 8 -11.06 -8.25 -13.95
CA SER A 8 -11.04 -8.66 -15.35
C SER A 8 -9.63 -8.75 -15.93
N VAL A 9 -9.38 -9.74 -16.78
CA VAL A 9 -8.14 -9.90 -17.54
C VAL A 9 -8.51 -10.21 -19.02
N PRO A 10 -8.04 -9.42 -20.00
CA PRO A 10 -7.12 -8.29 -19.86
C PRO A 10 -7.77 -7.04 -19.23
N LEU A 11 -6.93 -6.18 -18.65
CA LEU A 11 -7.32 -4.90 -18.08
C LEU A 11 -6.52 -3.81 -18.84
N CYS A 12 -7.17 -3.12 -19.76
CA CYS A 12 -6.50 -2.23 -20.73
C CYS A 12 -6.19 -0.86 -20.13
N ASP A 13 -7.11 -0.33 -19.34
CA ASP A 13 -7.02 0.93 -18.62
C ASP A 13 -7.38 0.71 -17.14
N PRO A 14 -6.40 0.29 -16.31
CA PRO A 14 -6.66 -0.07 -14.92
C PRO A 14 -7.13 1.09 -14.04
N GLU A 15 -6.81 2.34 -14.39
CA GLU A 15 -7.26 3.51 -13.62
C GLU A 15 -8.78 3.69 -13.71
N ILE A 16 -9.34 3.46 -14.90
CA ILE A 16 -10.77 3.61 -15.17
C ILE A 16 -11.53 2.32 -14.89
N GLU A 17 -10.97 1.18 -15.28
CA GLU A 17 -11.68 -0.10 -15.28
C GLU A 17 -11.70 -0.80 -13.92
N SER A 18 -10.70 -0.57 -13.06
CA SER A 18 -10.65 -1.22 -11.74
C SER A 18 -9.84 -0.42 -10.72
N PRO A 19 -10.52 0.40 -9.88
CA PRO A 19 -9.88 1.12 -8.78
C PRO A 19 -9.08 0.20 -7.86
N LEU A 20 -9.55 -1.03 -7.64
CA LEU A 20 -8.82 -2.03 -6.85
C LEU A 20 -7.50 -2.44 -7.50
N ALA A 21 -7.49 -2.70 -8.82
CA ALA A 21 -6.27 -3.01 -9.54
C ALA A 21 -5.29 -1.84 -9.49
N TRP A 22 -5.80 -0.61 -9.66
CA TRP A 22 -5.01 0.60 -9.59
C TRP A 22 -4.35 0.79 -8.22
N GLU A 23 -5.10 0.63 -7.13
CA GLU A 23 -4.60 0.70 -5.76
C GLU A 23 -3.55 -0.37 -5.45
N ILE A 24 -3.72 -1.60 -5.97
CA ILE A 24 -2.72 -2.68 -5.81
C ILE A 24 -1.38 -2.29 -6.45
N MET A 25 -1.40 -1.57 -7.57
CA MET A 25 -0.19 -1.18 -8.30
C MET A 25 0.53 0.03 -7.72
N TRP A 26 -0.22 0.98 -7.13
CA TRP A 26 0.30 2.32 -6.81
C TRP A 26 0.36 2.67 -5.32
N ASN A 27 -0.28 1.88 -4.45
CA ASN A 27 -0.20 2.15 -3.02
C ASN A 27 1.22 1.93 -2.49
N ASP A 28 1.67 2.74 -1.54
CA ASP A 28 3.00 2.68 -0.91
C ASP A 28 2.89 2.54 0.62
N PRO A 29 3.82 1.84 1.30
CA PRO A 29 3.85 1.82 2.76
C PRO A 29 4.20 3.21 3.29
N PHE A 30 3.50 3.63 4.35
CA PHE A 30 3.95 4.76 5.14
C PHE A 30 5.07 4.33 6.09
N SER A 31 6.20 5.04 6.07
CA SER A 31 7.36 4.76 6.90
C SER A 31 7.87 6.02 7.60
N LEU A 32 8.76 5.87 8.58
CA LEU A 32 9.38 7.02 9.26
C LEU A 32 10.18 7.91 8.28
N GLU A 33 10.85 7.30 7.29
CA GLU A 33 11.53 8.05 6.22
C GLU A 33 10.53 8.87 5.40
N THR A 34 9.38 8.27 5.09
CA THR A 34 8.25 8.95 4.43
C THR A 34 7.72 10.09 5.28
N ASN A 35 7.63 9.92 6.60
CA ASN A 35 7.15 10.94 7.54
C ASN A 35 8.05 12.18 7.57
N ILE A 36 9.37 12.00 7.50
CA ILE A 36 10.32 13.14 7.46
C ILE A 36 10.12 13.97 6.19
N MET A 37 9.74 13.34 5.08
CA MET A 37 9.59 14.00 3.78
C MET A 37 8.20 14.60 3.54
N ILE A 38 7.18 14.16 4.28
CA ILE A 38 5.78 14.47 3.96
C ILE A 38 5.01 14.80 5.24
N GLN A 39 4.28 15.92 5.22
CA GLN A 39 3.36 16.24 6.30
C GLN A 39 2.23 15.20 6.34
N ILE A 40 2.12 14.47 7.44
CA ILE A 40 0.99 13.56 7.67
C ILE A 40 -0.29 14.41 7.68
N PRO A 41 -1.30 14.06 6.87
CA PRO A 41 -2.57 14.76 6.89
C PRO A 41 -3.28 14.56 8.23
N ASN A 42 -4.01 15.59 8.69
CA ASN A 42 -4.79 15.53 9.93
C ASN A 42 -5.86 14.42 9.95
N SER A 43 -6.24 13.90 8.77
CA SER A 43 -7.22 12.83 8.62
C SER A 43 -6.59 11.61 7.94
N ILE A 44 -6.53 10.51 8.67
CA ILE A 44 -6.21 9.17 8.15
C ILE A 44 -7.49 8.34 8.21
N THR A 45 -7.90 7.74 7.09
CA THR A 45 -9.12 6.94 7.02
C THR A 45 -8.76 5.47 6.94
N ASN A 46 -9.09 4.70 7.98
CA ASN A 46 -8.79 3.26 8.07
C ASN A 46 -7.30 2.93 7.85
N GLY A 47 -6.40 3.83 8.25
CA GLY A 47 -4.96 3.68 8.03
C GLY A 47 -4.50 3.96 6.60
N PHE A 48 -5.30 4.66 5.78
CA PHE A 48 -4.93 5.10 4.43
C PHE A 48 -5.04 6.61 4.29
N PHE A 49 -4.20 7.18 3.43
CA PHE A 49 -4.24 8.59 3.02
C PHE A 49 -3.50 8.81 1.68
N ASN A 50 -3.71 9.97 1.04
CA ASN A 50 -3.20 10.22 -0.32
C ASN A 50 -1.69 10.08 -0.46
N ASN A 51 -1.25 9.37 -1.51
CA ASN A 51 0.16 9.24 -1.86
C ASN A 51 0.65 10.44 -2.68
N THR A 52 1.13 11.47 -2.00
CA THR A 52 1.63 12.70 -2.62
C THR A 52 2.90 12.51 -3.45
N ARG A 53 3.65 11.42 -3.25
CA ARG A 53 4.87 11.14 -4.03
C ARG A 53 4.55 10.60 -5.42
N ARG A 54 3.46 9.85 -5.54
CA ARG A 54 3.01 9.25 -6.82
C ARG A 54 1.95 10.11 -7.52
N SER A 55 1.34 11.06 -6.81
CA SER A 55 0.17 11.82 -7.25
C SER A 55 -1.04 10.93 -7.58
N THR A 56 -1.04 9.67 -7.13
CA THR A 56 -2.09 8.69 -7.31
C THR A 56 -1.93 7.56 -6.28
N GLY A 57 -2.98 6.78 -6.04
CA GLY A 57 -2.98 5.76 -4.99
C GLY A 57 -2.84 6.35 -3.58
N ASN A 58 -2.59 5.48 -2.62
CA ASN A 58 -2.60 5.79 -1.19
C ASN A 58 -1.34 5.30 -0.48
N TYR A 59 -0.92 6.04 0.54
CA TYR A 59 -0.12 5.47 1.61
C TYR A 59 -0.98 4.57 2.50
N PHE A 60 -0.41 3.47 2.97
CA PHE A 60 -1.03 2.62 3.99
C PHE A 60 -0.13 2.52 5.22
N THR A 61 -0.72 2.62 6.41
CA THR A 61 0.00 2.54 7.68
C THR A 61 0.29 1.09 8.09
N ASN A 62 1.13 0.93 9.10
CA ASN A 62 1.41 -0.38 9.68
C ASN A 62 0.14 -1.03 10.26
N GLU A 63 -0.72 -0.24 10.90
CA GLU A 63 -1.97 -0.71 11.48
C GLU A 63 -2.90 -1.27 10.39
N ALA A 64 -3.02 -0.59 9.24
CA ALA A 64 -3.80 -1.07 8.11
C ALA A 64 -3.24 -2.38 7.53
N LEU A 65 -1.90 -2.48 7.40
CA LEU A 65 -1.24 -3.69 6.93
C LEU A 65 -1.45 -4.87 7.89
N THR A 66 -1.27 -4.64 9.19
CA THR A 66 -1.46 -5.65 10.24
C THR A 66 -2.89 -6.17 10.24
N ALA A 67 -3.88 -5.27 10.23
CA ALA A 67 -5.29 -5.64 10.17
C ALA A 67 -5.63 -6.45 8.89
N PHE A 68 -5.01 -6.10 7.75
CA PHE A 68 -5.17 -6.88 6.51
C PHE A 68 -4.58 -8.29 6.63
N LEU A 69 -3.37 -8.42 7.17
CA LEU A 69 -2.68 -9.70 7.34
C LEU A 69 -3.47 -10.62 8.27
N GLU A 70 -3.87 -10.13 9.44
CA GLU A 70 -4.66 -10.88 10.43
C GLU A 70 -6.00 -11.33 9.84
N LYS A 71 -6.74 -10.44 9.19
CA LYS A 71 -8.04 -10.74 8.59
C LYS A 71 -7.98 -11.84 7.53
N ASN A 72 -6.86 -11.98 6.83
CA ASN A 72 -6.70 -12.94 5.74
C ASN A 72 -5.79 -14.13 6.13
N ASN A 73 -5.40 -14.26 7.40
CA ASN A 73 -4.48 -15.30 7.89
C ASN A 73 -3.16 -15.33 7.11
N PHE A 74 -2.63 -14.16 6.77
CA PHE A 74 -1.33 -14.01 6.13
C PHE A 74 -0.27 -13.59 7.13
N THR A 75 0.99 -13.92 6.83
CA THR A 75 2.12 -13.53 7.67
C THR A 75 2.86 -12.32 7.12
N HIS A 76 2.89 -12.16 5.79
CA HIS A 76 3.68 -11.13 5.12
C HIS A 76 3.00 -10.67 3.82
N VAL A 77 3.30 -9.44 3.41
CA VAL A 77 3.09 -8.95 2.04
C VAL A 77 4.46 -8.77 1.40
N VAL A 78 4.66 -9.37 0.22
CA VAL A 78 5.83 -9.15 -0.62
C VAL A 78 5.43 -8.25 -1.78
N ARG A 79 6.20 -7.19 -2.02
CA ARG A 79 5.91 -6.19 -3.05
C ARG A 79 7.17 -5.62 -3.68
N ALA A 80 7.01 -4.93 -4.80
CA ALA A 80 8.04 -4.15 -5.47
C ALA A 80 7.65 -2.66 -5.51
N HIS A 81 8.01 -1.94 -6.57
CA HIS A 81 7.60 -0.55 -6.88
C HIS A 81 8.40 0.60 -6.24
N GLU A 82 9.16 0.35 -5.16
CA GLU A 82 10.09 1.35 -4.59
C GLU A 82 11.55 0.91 -4.75
N VAL A 83 12.40 1.80 -5.27
CA VAL A 83 13.84 1.53 -5.40
C VAL A 83 14.46 1.43 -4.01
N GLN A 84 15.23 0.36 -3.78
CA GLN A 84 15.98 0.12 -2.55
C GLN A 84 17.47 0.03 -2.87
N GLN A 85 18.31 0.72 -2.10
CA GLN A 85 19.76 0.73 -2.34
C GLN A 85 20.37 -0.68 -2.25
N ALA A 86 19.89 -1.50 -1.33
CA ALA A 86 20.31 -2.90 -1.17
C ALA A 86 19.57 -3.87 -2.10
N GLY A 87 18.72 -3.39 -3.01
CA GLY A 87 17.86 -4.20 -3.87
C GLY A 87 16.61 -4.77 -3.20
N PHE A 88 16.53 -4.73 -1.87
CA PHE A 88 15.34 -5.09 -1.09
C PHE A 88 15.28 -4.29 0.22
N LYS A 89 14.10 -4.29 0.87
CA LYS A 89 13.89 -3.74 2.21
C LYS A 89 12.95 -4.66 2.97
N VAL A 90 13.36 -5.08 4.17
CA VAL A 90 12.49 -5.80 5.10
C VAL A 90 11.96 -4.79 6.10
N ASN A 91 10.65 -4.57 6.07
CA ASN A 91 9.99 -3.76 7.07
C ASN A 91 9.61 -4.66 8.24
N ASN A 92 10.36 -4.56 9.33
CA ASN A 92 9.99 -5.21 10.57
C ASN A 92 9.02 -4.32 11.32
N PHE A 93 7.75 -4.69 11.27
CA PHE A 93 6.69 -4.04 12.02
C PHE A 93 6.63 -4.63 13.44
N PHE A 94 7.62 -4.30 14.29
CA PHE A 94 7.53 -4.64 15.71
C PHE A 94 6.61 -3.64 16.40
N ASN A 95 5.53 -4.14 16.99
CA ASN A 95 4.72 -3.40 17.96
C ASN A 95 5.65 -2.96 19.10
N ILE A 96 5.88 -1.66 19.22
CA ILE A 96 6.34 -1.02 20.47
C ILE A 96 5.10 -0.49 21.15
#